data_AF-A0A5M9NWF3-F1
#
_entry.id   AF-A0A5M9NWF3-F1
#
_cell.length_a   1.000
_cell.length_b   1.000
_cell.length_c   1.000
_cell.angle_alpha   90.00
_cell.angle_beta   90.00
_cell.angle_gamma   90.00
#
_symmetry.space_group_name_H-M   'P 1'
#
loop_
_entity.id
_entity.type
_entity.pdbx_description
1 polymer ?
#
loop_
_entity_poly.entity_id
_entity_poly.type
_entity_poly.pdbx_seq_one_letter_code
_entity_poly.pdbx_strand_id
1 'polypeptide(L)' 'MSRDTVYGWVKASKKRGSVSPLPRNKDSRLKEIENRLKSISTENDRLKKIVADKELELSILRELRSKSNPR' A
#
# COMPACT_ATOMS: atom_id res chain seq x y z
N MET A 1 26.01 2.22 30.56
CA MET A 1 24.85 2.91 29.95
C MET A 1 25.34 4.19 29.27
N SER A 2 24.73 4.53 28.13
CA SER A 2 24.90 5.73 27.26
C SER A 2 26.02 5.76 26.20
N ARG A 3 25.66 5.30 24.98
CA ARG A 3 26.24 5.54 23.62
C ARG A 3 25.49 4.72 22.54
N ASP A 4 24.18 4.66 22.41
CA ASP A 4 23.10 5.62 22.63
C ASP A 4 21.79 4.84 22.77
N THR A 5 20.94 5.21 23.71
CA THR A 5 19.56 4.68 23.80
C THR A 5 18.79 4.92 22.50
N VAL A 6 19.06 6.07 21.86
CA VAL A 6 18.53 6.45 20.54
C VAL A 6 19.03 5.53 19.43
N TYR A 7 20.33 5.20 19.38
CA TYR A 7 20.88 4.27 18.39
C TYR A 7 20.24 2.88 18.52
N GLY A 8 20.04 2.41 19.75
CA GLY A 8 19.32 1.18 20.04
C GLY A 8 17.87 1.22 19.52
N TRP A 9 17.15 2.31 19.76
CA TRP A 9 15.78 2.50 19.29
C TRP A 9 15.69 2.58 17.76
N VAL A 10 16.60 3.30 17.10
CA VAL A 10 16.66 3.41 15.63
C VAL A 10 16.96 2.06 14.99
N LYS A 11 17.92 1.30 15.55
CA LYS A 11 18.25 -0.06 15.06
C LYS A 11 17.08 -1.03 15.26
N ALA A 12 16.40 -0.97 16.41
CA ALA A 12 15.21 -1.78 16.68
C ALA A 12 14.06 -1.43 15.73
N SER A 13 13.81 -0.14 15.48
CA SER A 13 12.80 0.35 14.53
C SER A 13 13.09 -0.13 13.10
N LYS A 14 14.32 0.07 12.60
CA LYS A 14 14.75 -0.40 11.27
C LYS A 14 14.62 -1.93 11.12
N LYS A 15 14.98 -2.70 12.15
CA LYS A 15 14.87 -4.16 12.15
C LYS A 15 13.41 -4.64 12.19
N ARG A 16 12.51 -3.89 12.82
CA ARG A 16 11.06 -4.18 12.86
C ARG A 16 10.38 -3.92 11.51
N GLY A 17 10.98 -3.07 10.67
CA GLY A 17 10.36 -2.57 9.45
C GLY A 17 9.23 -1.58 9.76
N SER A 18 8.56 -1.07 8.71
CA SER A 18 7.40 -0.19 8.84
C SER A 18 6.11 -0.93 9.24
N VAL A 19 6.14 -2.26 9.25
CA VAL A 19 4.96 -3.10 9.50
C VAL A 19 4.89 -3.45 10.99
N SER A 20 3.80 -3.03 11.63
CA SER A 20 3.51 -3.43 13.01
C SER A 20 3.48 -4.96 13.12
N PRO A 21 4.25 -5.56 14.05
CA PRO A 21 4.30 -7.00 14.19
C PRO A 21 2.93 -7.57 14.59
N LEU A 22 2.66 -8.80 14.17
CA LEU A 22 1.44 -9.49 14.57
C LEU A 22 1.43 -9.86 16.06
N PRO A 23 0.26 -9.95 16.71
CA PRO A 23 0.13 -10.44 18.07
C PRO A 23 0.77 -11.82 18.29
N ARG A 24 1.25 -12.08 19.51
CA ARG A 24 1.82 -13.39 19.90
C ARG A 24 0.74 -14.45 20.15
N ASN A 25 -0.38 -14.05 20.75
CA ASN A 25 -1.54 -14.92 20.97
C ASN A 25 -2.15 -15.34 19.62
N LYS A 26 -2.50 -16.63 19.48
CA LYS A 26 -2.96 -17.22 18.21
C LYS A 26 -4.27 -16.61 17.72
N ASP A 27 -5.27 -16.48 18.58
CA ASP A 27 -6.59 -15.95 18.21
C ASP A 27 -6.50 -14.46 17.84
N SER A 28 -5.75 -13.70 18.63
CA SER A 28 -5.47 -12.29 18.34
C SER A 28 -4.71 -12.10 17.03
N ARG A 29 -3.79 -13.02 16.71
CA ARG A 29 -3.05 -13.01 15.44
C ARG A 29 -3.95 -13.28 14.25
N LEU A 30 -4.82 -14.29 14.33
CA LEU A 30 -5.76 -14.62 13.26
C LEU A 30 -6.70 -13.45 12.98
N LYS A 31 -7.30 -12.87 14.03
CA LYS A 31 -8.16 -11.69 13.91
C LYS A 31 -7.45 -10.50 13.28
N GLU A 32 -6.19 -10.24 13.66
CA GLU A 32 -5.39 -9.16 13.08
C GLU A 32 -5.07 -9.42 11.59
N ILE A 33 -4.78 -10.67 11.21
CA ILE A 33 -4.56 -11.04 9.81
C ILE A 33 -5.83 -10.82 8.99
N GLU A 34 -6.99 -11.27 9.48
CA GLU A 34 -8.28 -11.08 8.81
C GLU A 34 -8.60 -9.59 8.61
N ASN A 35 -8.38 -8.76 9.63
CA ASN A 35 -8.57 -7.32 9.55
C ASN A 35 -7.65 -6.67 8.51
N ARG A 36 -6.36 -7.04 8.53
CA ARG A 36 -5.39 -6.54 7.54
C ARG A 36 -5.76 -6.98 6.13
N LEU A 37 -6.17 -8.24 5.95
CA LEU A 37 -6.61 -8.77 4.66
C LEU A 37 -7.83 -8.01 4.13
N LYS A 38 -8.82 -7.76 4.98
CA LYS A 38 -10.01 -6.97 4.61
C LYS A 38 -9.65 -5.55 4.20
N SER A 39 -8.76 -4.90 4.96
CA SER A 39 -8.27 -3.56 4.65
C SER A 39 -7.54 -3.53 3.30
N ILE A 40 -6.62 -4.47 3.07
CA ILE A 40 -5.86 -4.56 1.82
C ILE A 40 -6.79 -4.86 0.65
N SER A 41 -7.77 -5.75 0.80
CA SER A 41 -8.75 -6.05 -0.24
C SER A 41 -9.56 -4.81 -0.61
N THR A 42 -10.04 -4.08 0.39
CA THR A 42 -10.83 -2.85 0.18
C THR A 42 -10.02 -1.79 -0.56
N GLU A 43 -8.76 -1.61 -0.17
CA GLU A 43 -7.88 -0.65 -0.84
C GLU A 43 -7.52 -1.10 -2.25
N ASN A 44 -7.32 -2.40 -2.47
CA ASN A 44 -7.08 -2.96 -3.80
C ASN A 44 -8.27 -2.70 -4.74
N ASP A 45 -9.49 -2.88 -4.27
CA ASP A 45 -10.70 -2.62 -5.06
C ASP A 45 -10.84 -1.13 -5.43
N ARG A 46 -10.48 -0.22 -4.52
CA ARG A 46 -10.41 1.22 -4.80
C ARG A 46 -9.35 1.54 -5.85
N LEU A 47 -8.14 0.97 -5.71
CA LEU A 47 -7.05 1.20 -6.64
C LEU A 47 -7.38 0.66 -8.04
N LYS A 48 -8.01 -0.52 -8.14
CA LYS A 48 -8.50 -1.06 -9.42
C LYS A 48 -9.47 -0.11 -10.11
N LYS A 49 -10.40 0.49 -9.35
CA LYS A 49 -11.32 1.50 -9.89
C LYS A 49 -10.56 2.72 -10.43
N ILE A 50 -9.63 3.27 -9.64
CA ILE A 50 -8.82 4.42 -10.06
C ILE A 50 -8.02 4.11 -11.32
N VAL A 51 -7.41 2.91 -11.40
CA VAL A 51 -6.67 2.46 -12.59
C VAL A 51 -7.59 2.40 -13.80
N ALA A 52 -8.76 1.77 -13.69
CA ALA A 52 -9.71 1.69 -14.79
C ALA A 52 -10.17 3.08 -15.27
N ASP A 53 -10.48 4.00 -14.35
CA ASP A 53 -10.87 5.37 -14.67
C ASP A 53 -9.75 6.09 -15.44
N LYS A 54 -8.49 5.89 -15.05
CA LYS A 54 -7.32 6.50 -15.71
C LYS A 54 -6.99 5.87 -17.05
N GLU A 55 -7.16 4.56 -17.19
CA GLU A 55 -7.01 3.88 -18.48
C GLU A 55 -8.05 4.38 -19.50
N LEU A 56 -9.30 4.59 -19.06
CA LEU A 56 -10.35 5.18 -19.89
C LEU A 56 -9.99 6.62 -20.32
N GLU A 57 -9.60 7.47 -19.37
CA GLU A 57 -9.17 8.85 -19.63
C GLU A 57 -8.02 8.90 -20.65
N LEU A 58 -7.00 8.06 -20.45
CA LEU A 58 -5.86 7.96 -21.37
C LEU A 58 -6.28 7.48 -22.76
N SER A 59 -7.22 6.56 -22.86
CA SER A 59 -7.73 6.08 -24.15
C SER A 59 -8.40 7.21 -24.93
N ILE A 60 -9.28 7.97 -24.28
CA ILE A 60 -9.97 9.12 -24.88
C ILE A 60 -8.95 10.18 -25.34
N LEU A 61 -7.98 10.54 -24.49
CA LEU A 61 -6.96 11.54 -24.84
C LEU A 61 -6.09 11.10 -26.03
N ARG A 62 -5.77 9.80 -26.12
CA ARG A 62 -5.02 9.25 -27.27
C ARG A 62 -5.82 9.34 -28.56
N GLU A 63 -7.12 9.07 -28.51
CA GLU A 63 -8.02 9.19 -29.66
C GLU A 63 -8.19 10.66 -30.11
N LEU A 64 -8.34 11.60 -29.17
CA LEU A 64 -8.43 13.02 -29.50
C LEU A 64 -7.13 13.53 -30.14
N ARG A 65 -5.98 13.10 -29.62
CA ARG A 65 -4.67 13.44 -30.17
C ARG A 65 -4.50 12.89 -31.59
N SER A 66 -4.93 11.67 -31.87
CA SER A 66 -4.81 11.09 -33.22
C SER A 66 -5.71 11.79 -34.24
N LYS A 67 -6.88 12.28 -33.83
CA LYS A 67 -7.76 13.10 -34.69
C LYS A 67 -7.19 14.49 -34.97
N SER A 68 -6.60 15.14 -33.95
CA SER A 68 -6.04 16.49 -34.05
C SER A 68 -4.74 16.55 -34.84
N ASN A 69 -3.92 15.49 -34.79
CA ASN A 69 -2.70 15.37 -35.57
C ASN A 69 -2.77 14.13 -36.49
N PRO A 70 -3.48 14.23 -37.63
CA PRO A 70 -3.47 13.16 -38.62
C PRO A 70 -2.04 12.97 -39.12
N ARG A 71 -1.55 11.73 -39.07
CA ARG A 71 -0.32 11.35 -39.78
C ARG A 71 -0.58 11.29 -41.28
#